data_AF-A0ABD0MUD7-F1
#
_entry.id   AF-A0ABD0MUD7-F1
#
_cell.length_a   1.000
_cell.length_b   1.000
_cell.length_c   1.000
_cell.angle_alpha   90.00
_cell.angle_beta   90.00
_cell.angle_gamma   90.00
#
_symmetry.space_group_name_H-M   'P 1'
#
loop_
_entity.id
_entity.type
_entity.pdbx_description
1 polymer ?
#
loop_
_entity_poly.entity_id
_entity_poly.type
_entity_poly.pdbx_seq_one_letter_code
_entity_poly.pdbx_strand_id
1 'polypeptide(L)'
;MEIEYRKWSWSLHSAMMKIENKLHNNIENEAICEIEETDLQRELKILQQRDLKKNTDVQKAHHENTLYEKSKELALKLKDKVNNKNTLKKEFDLFWEQWLRKIITDTPPIKDIDIMRDLREILSDVHESVPTDHREWRDIFTVPNYSDYVWLSSSGVTGFLTGIYRSAKGVLGYGPQSIEDEDEAQIRSFVTDVALQTDTMILLFDIPKTGYNISYIQQLIGYIKRRVTEHQERQVKYVLKNEFFMDLVYSICKRASKLITDDHKMFREENDPFLYIEKKKKEYYSIFQKHLHGATSAAIFGEIICQKLKESITQSLYKKIARDLTDEIMTNCESLKGNRSKMEKHILKTLAEKENFSAYMDYINYPRDHFKSFIRDEVSHYISHKLSVSVWPKMKQNIKLLQKKIMKAANKSNERVKVNNGDVGLWLKSFTLQLSDVLIFSEKDLDGVKHDDVDGKLINVVIKK
;
A
#
# COMPACT_ATOMS: atom_id res chain seq x y z
N MET A 1 30.20 14.62 -22.31
CA MET A 1 30.05 13.16 -22.49
C MET A 1 30.64 12.37 -21.32
N GLU A 2 31.91 12.59 -20.96
CA GLU A 2 32.56 11.80 -19.89
C GLU A 2 31.92 11.95 -18.49
N ILE A 3 31.46 13.15 -18.13
CA ILE A 3 30.76 13.39 -16.85
C ILE A 3 29.43 12.62 -16.77
N GLU A 4 28.66 12.61 -17.85
CA GLU A 4 27.38 11.89 -17.92
C GLU A 4 27.61 10.37 -17.94
N TYR A 5 28.64 9.89 -18.63
CA TYR A 5 29.04 8.48 -18.60
C TYR A 5 29.46 8.03 -17.20
N ARG A 6 30.25 8.84 -16.47
CA ARG A 6 30.63 8.56 -15.08
C ARG A 6 29.41 8.51 -14.15
N LYS A 7 28.47 9.44 -14.27
CA LYS A 7 27.20 9.42 -13.50
C LYS A 7 26.37 8.18 -13.79
N TRP A 8 26.27 7.80 -15.06
CA TRP A 8 25.53 6.61 -15.49
C TRP A 8 26.18 5.34 -14.93
N SER A 9 27.51 5.18 -15.06
CA SER A 9 28.26 4.03 -14.57
C SER A 9 28.13 3.88 -13.04
N TRP A 10 28.24 4.97 -12.28
CA TRP A 10 28.03 4.95 -10.83
C TRP A 10 26.60 4.59 -10.43
N SER A 11 25.61 5.11 -11.16
CA SER A 11 24.20 4.77 -10.92
C SER A 11 23.93 3.28 -11.17
N LEU A 12 24.46 2.74 -12.27
CA LEU A 12 24.35 1.33 -12.60
C LEU A 12 25.01 0.45 -11.54
N HIS A 13 26.26 0.76 -11.15
CA HIS A 13 26.97 0.02 -10.11
C HIS A 13 26.23 0.05 -8.76
N SER A 14 25.72 1.22 -8.35
CA SER A 14 24.94 1.34 -7.11
C SER A 14 23.63 0.54 -7.16
N ALA A 15 22.96 0.51 -8.30
CA ALA A 15 21.75 -0.28 -8.50
C ALA A 15 22.05 -1.78 -8.41
N MET A 16 23.06 -2.26 -9.14
CA MET A 16 23.49 -3.66 -9.10
C MET A 16 23.86 -4.11 -7.69
N MET A 17 24.64 -3.32 -6.94
CA MET A 17 25.00 -3.62 -5.55
C MET A 17 23.77 -3.73 -4.63
N LYS A 18 22.72 -2.92 -4.85
CA LYS A 18 21.48 -3.00 -4.06
C LYS A 18 20.67 -4.26 -4.39
N ILE A 19 20.61 -4.64 -5.66
CA ILE A 19 19.95 -5.87 -6.11
C ILE A 19 20.67 -7.07 -5.53
N GLU A 20 22.00 -7.12 -5.70
CA GLU A 20 22.85 -8.22 -5.22
C GLU A 20 22.68 -8.44 -3.71
N ASN A 21 22.84 -7.39 -2.89
CA ASN A 21 22.66 -7.50 -1.44
C ASN A 21 21.27 -8.01 -1.05
N LYS A 22 20.22 -7.60 -1.78
CA LYS A 22 18.86 -8.02 -1.47
C LYS A 22 18.59 -9.47 -1.87
N LEU A 23 19.07 -9.89 -3.03
CA LEU A 23 18.96 -11.29 -3.47
C LEU A 23 19.77 -12.22 -2.57
N HIS A 24 20.97 -11.80 -2.16
CA HIS A 24 21.79 -12.54 -1.20
C HIS A 24 21.04 -12.76 0.12
N ASN A 25 20.47 -11.71 0.70
CA ASN A 25 19.64 -11.82 1.91
C ASN A 25 18.42 -12.74 1.71
N ASN A 26 17.78 -12.74 0.55
CA ASN A 26 16.63 -13.61 0.29
C ASN A 26 17.04 -15.09 0.20
N ILE A 27 18.22 -15.39 -0.34
CA ILE A 27 18.79 -16.75 -0.36
C ILE A 27 19.16 -17.19 1.06
N GLU A 28 19.86 -16.33 1.82
CA GLU A 28 20.25 -16.63 3.20
C GLU A 28 19.04 -16.93 4.10
N ASN A 29 17.89 -16.31 3.82
CA ASN A 29 16.64 -16.53 4.54
C ASN A 29 15.76 -17.65 3.95
N GLU A 30 16.30 -18.46 3.02
CA GLU A 30 15.60 -19.57 2.33
C GLU A 30 14.32 -19.14 1.59
N ALA A 31 14.16 -17.85 1.29
CA ALA A 31 12.98 -17.33 0.61
C ALA A 31 12.99 -17.63 -0.89
N ILE A 32 14.18 -17.84 -1.47
CA ILE A 32 14.42 -18.17 -2.88
C ILE A 32 15.57 -19.18 -2.93
N CYS A 33 15.36 -20.32 -3.59
CA CYS A 33 16.39 -21.37 -3.72
C CYS A 33 17.37 -21.14 -4.89
N GLU A 34 16.94 -20.43 -5.94
CA GLU A 34 17.73 -20.14 -7.14
C GLU A 34 17.32 -18.79 -7.74
N ILE A 35 18.28 -18.01 -8.25
CA ILE A 35 18.01 -16.71 -8.88
C ILE A 35 17.71 -16.92 -10.36
N GLU A 36 16.53 -16.54 -10.81
CA GLU A 36 16.19 -16.53 -12.24
C GLU A 36 16.37 -15.13 -12.86
N GLU A 37 16.47 -15.05 -14.19
CA GLU A 37 16.52 -13.76 -14.91
C GLU A 37 15.31 -12.87 -14.57
N THR A 38 14.16 -13.50 -14.33
CA THR A 38 12.90 -12.86 -13.94
C THR A 38 13.01 -12.14 -12.58
N ASP A 39 13.79 -12.67 -11.63
CA ASP A 39 14.05 -12.05 -10.33
C ASP A 39 14.90 -10.78 -10.45
N LEU A 40 15.91 -10.81 -11.34
CA LEU A 40 16.73 -9.64 -11.64
C LEU A 40 15.91 -8.53 -12.32
N GLN A 41 15.10 -8.88 -13.31
CA GLN A 41 14.21 -7.94 -13.99
C GLN A 41 13.19 -7.34 -13.01
N ARG A 42 12.69 -8.12 -12.05
CA ARG A 42 11.80 -7.67 -10.97
C ARG A 42 12.48 -6.63 -10.07
N GLU A 43 13.65 -6.95 -9.51
CA GLU A 43 14.34 -6.04 -8.60
C GLU A 43 14.76 -4.74 -9.29
N LEU A 44 15.12 -4.82 -10.57
CA LEU A 44 15.39 -3.63 -11.39
C LEU A 44 14.16 -2.73 -11.51
N LYS A 45 12.98 -3.30 -11.83
CA LYS A 45 11.71 -2.53 -11.91
C LYS A 45 11.36 -1.87 -10.56
N ILE A 46 11.55 -2.58 -9.44
CA ILE A 46 11.30 -2.05 -8.09
C ILE A 46 12.25 -0.87 -7.78
N LEU A 47 13.54 -1.01 -8.10
CA LEU A 47 14.50 0.08 -7.91
C LEU A 47 14.17 1.31 -8.78
N GLN A 48 13.80 1.10 -10.04
CA GLN A 48 13.35 2.18 -10.93
C GLN A 48 12.15 2.92 -10.33
N GLN A 49 11.16 2.20 -9.79
CA GLN A 49 10.02 2.84 -9.11
C GLN A 49 10.42 3.64 -7.87
N ARG A 50 11.37 3.14 -7.07
CA ARG A 50 11.87 3.88 -5.89
C ARG A 50 12.58 5.17 -6.28
N ASP A 51 13.36 5.16 -7.36
CA ASP A 51 14.04 6.36 -7.82
C ASP A 51 13.07 7.35 -8.48
N LEU A 52 12.07 6.87 -9.22
CA LEU A 52 10.94 7.70 -9.67
C LEU A 52 10.25 8.39 -8.48
N LYS A 53 9.97 7.65 -7.39
CA LYS A 53 9.36 8.22 -6.19
C LYS A 53 10.20 9.35 -5.58
N LYS A 54 11.52 9.16 -5.45
CA LYS A 54 12.42 10.22 -4.93
C LYS A 54 12.36 11.48 -5.79
N ASN A 55 12.34 11.33 -7.11
CA ASN A 55 12.21 12.47 -8.02
C ASN A 55 10.86 13.18 -7.83
N THR A 56 9.76 12.43 -7.64
CA THR A 56 8.44 12.99 -7.32
C THR A 56 8.47 13.78 -6.00
N ASP A 57 9.15 13.27 -4.96
CA ASP A 57 9.24 13.99 -3.68
C ASP A 57 10.01 15.32 -3.80
N VAL A 58 11.08 15.35 -4.61
CA VAL A 58 11.79 16.60 -4.94
C VAL A 58 10.89 17.58 -5.71
N GLN A 59 10.10 17.09 -6.67
CA GLN A 59 9.13 17.91 -7.39
C GLN A 59 8.03 18.46 -6.46
N LYS A 60 7.49 17.65 -5.55
CA LYS A 60 6.51 18.10 -4.54
C LYS A 60 7.07 19.26 -3.73
N ALA A 61 8.30 19.12 -3.19
CA ALA A 61 8.95 20.17 -2.42
C ALA A 61 9.14 21.46 -3.25
N HIS A 62 9.51 21.33 -4.53
CA HIS A 62 9.64 22.46 -5.43
C HIS A 62 8.29 23.18 -5.69
N HIS A 63 7.23 22.42 -5.95
CA HIS A 63 5.88 22.96 -6.15
C HIS A 63 5.35 23.64 -4.89
N GLU A 64 5.54 23.05 -3.71
CA GLU A 64 5.14 23.64 -2.43
C GLU A 64 5.84 24.97 -2.17
N ASN A 65 7.16 25.04 -2.39
CA ASN A 65 7.93 26.28 -2.21
C ASN A 65 7.47 27.35 -3.21
N THR A 66 7.25 26.96 -4.47
CA THR A 66 6.80 27.91 -5.49
C THR A 66 5.38 28.42 -5.21
N LEU A 67 4.48 27.57 -4.73
CA LEU A 67 3.13 27.95 -4.29
C LEU A 67 3.19 28.93 -3.13
N TYR A 68 4.10 28.70 -2.17
CA TYR A 68 4.31 29.61 -1.04
C TYR A 68 4.74 31.00 -1.52
N GLU A 69 5.80 31.08 -2.32
CA GLU A 69 6.35 32.35 -2.81
C GLU A 69 5.32 33.13 -3.62
N LYS A 70 4.61 32.47 -4.53
CA LYS A 70 3.59 33.15 -5.32
C LYS A 70 2.34 33.51 -4.51
N SER A 71 2.01 32.76 -3.47
CA SER A 71 0.95 33.16 -2.52
C SER A 71 1.35 34.43 -1.77
N LYS A 72 2.63 34.54 -1.35
CA LYS A 72 3.20 35.76 -0.75
C LYS A 72 3.16 36.94 -1.73
N GLU A 73 3.60 36.75 -2.97
CA GLU A 73 3.54 37.79 -4.02
C GLU A 73 2.11 38.25 -4.31
N LEU A 74 1.16 37.31 -4.42
CA LEU A 74 -0.25 37.62 -4.65
C LEU A 74 -0.82 38.43 -3.48
N ALA A 75 -0.51 38.05 -2.24
CA ALA A 75 -0.92 38.80 -1.06
C ALA A 75 -0.36 40.23 -1.08
N LEU A 76 0.92 40.42 -1.39
CA LEU A 76 1.53 41.74 -1.50
C LEU A 76 0.90 42.60 -2.61
N LYS A 77 0.58 42.01 -3.76
CA LYS A 77 -0.09 42.70 -4.87
C LYS A 77 -1.51 43.17 -4.51
N LEU A 78 -2.21 42.42 -3.67
CA LEU A 78 -3.62 42.65 -3.33
C LEU A 78 -3.81 43.46 -2.04
N LYS A 79 -2.78 43.55 -1.18
CA LYS A 79 -2.82 44.18 0.15
C LYS A 79 -3.46 45.57 0.18
N ASP A 80 -3.20 46.38 -0.85
CA ASP A 80 -3.69 47.76 -0.94
C ASP A 80 -4.75 47.97 -2.04
N LYS A 81 -5.14 46.90 -2.76
CA LYS A 81 -5.99 47.01 -3.97
C LYS A 81 -7.39 46.43 -3.80
N VAL A 82 -7.59 45.50 -2.86
CA VAL A 82 -8.86 44.75 -2.76
C VAL A 82 -9.31 44.65 -1.31
N ASN A 83 -10.35 45.41 -0.95
CA ASN A 83 -10.95 45.40 0.39
C ASN A 83 -12.08 44.37 0.56
N ASN A 84 -12.54 43.72 -0.52
CA ASN A 84 -13.64 42.76 -0.46
C ASN A 84 -13.11 41.33 -0.30
N LYS A 85 -13.44 40.69 0.84
CA LYS A 85 -13.10 39.30 1.18
C LYS A 85 -13.52 38.29 0.10
N ASN A 86 -14.66 38.49 -0.55
CA ASN A 86 -15.13 37.60 -1.62
C ASN A 86 -14.29 37.74 -2.90
N THR A 87 -13.80 38.95 -3.17
CA THR A 87 -12.91 39.20 -4.32
C THR A 87 -11.53 38.60 -4.07
N LEU A 88 -10.96 38.78 -2.87
CA LEU A 88 -9.69 38.15 -2.48
C LEU A 88 -9.72 36.62 -2.60
N LYS A 89 -10.83 35.99 -2.20
CA LYS A 89 -11.00 34.54 -2.34
C LYS A 89 -11.04 34.11 -3.81
N LYS A 90 -11.76 34.83 -4.67
CA LYS A 90 -11.82 34.54 -6.11
C LYS A 90 -10.45 34.67 -6.78
N GLU A 91 -9.69 35.72 -6.46
CA GLU A 91 -8.33 35.91 -6.97
C GLU A 91 -7.41 34.76 -6.55
N PHE A 92 -7.49 34.32 -5.29
CA PHE A 92 -6.74 33.16 -4.82
C PHE A 92 -7.18 31.88 -5.53
N ASP A 93 -8.49 31.64 -5.68
CA ASP A 93 -9.01 30.45 -6.36
C ASP A 93 -8.56 30.41 -7.83
N LEU A 94 -8.56 31.54 -8.54
CA LEU A 94 -8.04 31.65 -9.92
C LEU A 94 -6.54 31.34 -10.00
N PHE A 95 -5.76 31.95 -9.11
CA PHE A 95 -4.33 31.66 -8.96
C PHE A 95 -4.07 30.17 -8.73
N TRP A 96 -4.86 29.57 -7.84
CA TRP A 96 -4.75 28.16 -7.47
C TRP A 96 -5.04 27.25 -8.66
N GLU A 97 -6.11 27.50 -9.41
CA GLU A 97 -6.46 26.72 -10.60
C GLU A 97 -5.42 26.83 -11.73
N GLN A 98 -4.86 28.03 -11.95
CA GLN A 98 -3.78 28.22 -12.92
C GLN A 98 -2.55 27.39 -12.53
N TRP A 99 -2.24 27.34 -11.23
CA TRP A 99 -1.15 26.52 -10.73
C TRP A 99 -1.40 25.02 -10.85
N LEU A 100 -2.58 24.55 -10.44
CA LEU A 100 -2.94 23.13 -10.58
C LEU A 100 -2.81 22.67 -12.03
N ARG A 101 -3.23 23.48 -13.01
CA ARG A 101 -3.04 23.18 -14.44
C ARG A 101 -1.57 23.02 -14.82
N LYS A 102 -0.69 23.88 -14.31
CA LYS A 102 0.75 23.78 -14.55
C LYS A 102 1.33 22.49 -13.96
N ILE A 103 0.98 22.15 -12.71
CA ILE A 103 1.45 20.92 -12.05
C ILE A 103 0.96 19.68 -12.81
N ILE A 104 -0.31 19.63 -13.23
CA ILE A 104 -0.85 18.52 -14.04
C ILE A 104 -0.09 18.37 -15.36
N THR A 105 0.38 19.48 -15.94
CA THR A 105 1.16 19.47 -17.19
C THR A 105 2.59 18.97 -16.95
N ASP A 106 3.23 19.39 -15.86
CA ASP A 106 4.60 19.01 -15.51
C ASP A 106 4.67 17.55 -15.02
N THR A 107 3.67 17.10 -14.26
CA THR A 107 3.59 15.76 -13.66
C THR A 107 2.15 15.22 -13.76
N PRO A 108 1.87 14.35 -14.75
CA PRO A 108 0.53 13.79 -14.93
C PRO A 108 0.02 13.05 -13.68
N PRO A 109 -1.29 13.08 -13.40
CA PRO A 109 -1.90 12.34 -12.30
C PRO A 109 -1.64 10.84 -12.41
N ILE A 110 -1.52 10.20 -11.26
CA ILE A 110 -1.36 8.75 -11.16
C ILE A 110 -2.72 8.11 -11.46
N LYS A 111 -2.76 7.33 -12.54
CA LYS A 111 -3.97 6.68 -13.02
C LYS A 111 -4.48 5.64 -12.00
N ASP A 112 -5.79 5.42 -12.01
CA ASP A 112 -6.35 4.25 -11.33
C ASP A 112 -5.94 2.96 -12.03
N ILE A 113 -6.06 1.86 -11.30
CA ILE A 113 -5.68 0.53 -11.77
C ILE A 113 -6.90 -0.37 -11.92
N ASP A 114 -6.83 -1.30 -12.87
CA ASP A 114 -7.82 -2.34 -13.03
C ASP A 114 -7.08 -3.67 -13.20
N ILE A 115 -6.99 -4.41 -12.10
CA ILE A 115 -6.29 -5.69 -12.04
C ILE A 115 -6.86 -6.70 -13.03
N MET A 116 -8.17 -6.69 -13.24
CA MET A 116 -8.82 -7.67 -14.11
C MET A 116 -8.66 -7.31 -15.59
N ARG A 117 -8.59 -6.02 -15.92
CA ARG A 117 -8.21 -5.57 -17.27
C ARG A 117 -6.76 -5.95 -17.58
N ASP A 118 -5.84 -5.61 -16.68
CA ASP A 118 -4.41 -5.89 -16.86
C ASP A 118 -4.16 -7.41 -16.96
N LEU A 119 -4.88 -8.22 -16.17
CA LEU A 119 -4.84 -9.68 -16.28
C LEU A 119 -5.30 -10.17 -17.66
N ARG A 120 -6.42 -9.65 -18.18
CA ARG A 120 -6.93 -10.00 -19.51
C ARG A 120 -5.94 -9.64 -20.60
N GLU A 121 -5.30 -8.48 -20.52
CA GLU A 121 -4.26 -8.05 -21.46
C GLU A 121 -3.08 -9.04 -21.46
N ILE A 122 -2.51 -9.34 -20.28
CA ILE A 122 -1.39 -10.27 -20.17
C ILE A 122 -1.75 -11.67 -20.69
N LEU A 123 -2.92 -12.19 -20.33
CA LEU A 123 -3.33 -13.53 -20.73
C LEU A 123 -3.67 -13.61 -22.23
N SER A 124 -4.12 -12.51 -22.84
CA SER A 124 -4.37 -12.45 -24.29
C SER A 124 -3.07 -12.47 -25.09
N ASP A 125 -2.05 -11.72 -24.63
CA ASP A 125 -0.72 -11.67 -25.27
C ASP A 125 0.03 -13.01 -25.20
N VAL A 126 -0.22 -13.83 -24.17
CA VAL A 126 0.45 -15.13 -23.97
C VAL A 126 -0.24 -16.28 -24.71
N HIS A 127 -1.53 -16.16 -25.03
CA HIS A 127 -2.37 -17.26 -25.53
C HIS A 127 -2.94 -17.02 -26.93
N GLU A 128 -2.19 -16.38 -27.83
CA GLU A 128 -2.56 -16.06 -29.23
C GLU A 128 -2.93 -17.27 -30.14
N SER A 129 -3.15 -18.48 -29.60
CA SER A 129 -3.37 -19.71 -30.38
C SER A 129 -4.50 -20.64 -29.92
N VAL A 130 -5.41 -20.22 -29.02
CA VAL A 130 -6.63 -21.00 -28.71
C VAL A 130 -7.87 -20.16 -29.02
N PRO A 131 -8.85 -20.65 -29.80
CA PRO A 131 -10.11 -19.96 -29.97
C PRO A 131 -10.74 -19.76 -28.60
N THR A 132 -10.78 -18.50 -28.13
CA THR A 132 -11.63 -18.09 -27.02
C THR A 132 -13.08 -18.19 -27.47
N ASP A 133 -13.58 -19.42 -27.54
CA ASP A 133 -14.99 -19.64 -27.32
C ASP A 133 -15.32 -19.10 -25.92
N HIS A 134 -16.48 -18.48 -25.78
CA HIS A 134 -16.90 -17.61 -24.67
C HIS A 134 -16.98 -18.31 -23.29
N ARG A 135 -15.90 -18.92 -22.80
CA ARG A 135 -15.83 -19.56 -21.50
C ARG A 135 -15.56 -18.51 -20.44
N GLU A 136 -16.58 -18.20 -19.65
CA GLU A 136 -16.43 -17.37 -18.45
C GLU A 136 -15.45 -18.03 -17.47
N TRP A 137 -14.46 -17.27 -17.01
CA TRP A 137 -13.52 -17.73 -16.00
C TRP A 137 -14.26 -18.06 -14.71
N ARG A 138 -13.99 -19.24 -14.16
CA ARG A 138 -14.67 -19.75 -12.96
C ARG A 138 -13.83 -19.45 -11.73
N ASP A 139 -14.52 -19.16 -10.62
CA ASP A 139 -13.86 -18.97 -9.33
C ASP A 139 -13.54 -20.34 -8.71
N ILE A 140 -12.27 -20.74 -8.79
CA ILE A 140 -11.78 -22.07 -8.42
C ILE A 140 -11.97 -22.41 -6.94
N PHE A 141 -12.22 -21.40 -6.10
CA PHE A 141 -12.52 -21.58 -4.68
C PHE A 141 -14.00 -21.94 -4.44
N THR A 142 -14.86 -21.75 -5.43
CA THR A 142 -16.31 -21.97 -5.28
C THR A 142 -16.81 -23.21 -6.02
N VAL A 143 -15.93 -23.88 -6.78
CA VAL A 143 -16.33 -25.06 -7.55
C VAL A 143 -16.68 -26.22 -6.61
N PRO A 144 -17.77 -26.98 -6.90
CA PRO A 144 -18.20 -28.07 -6.05
C PRO A 144 -17.19 -29.22 -6.04
N ASN A 145 -16.56 -29.49 -7.19
CA ASN A 145 -15.49 -30.48 -7.34
C ASN A 145 -14.55 -30.07 -8.50
N TYR A 146 -13.44 -30.80 -8.66
CA TYR A 146 -12.41 -30.52 -9.67
C TYR A 146 -12.48 -31.41 -10.92
N SER A 147 -13.56 -32.17 -11.12
CA SER A 147 -13.67 -33.16 -12.22
C SER A 147 -13.48 -32.55 -13.61
N ASP A 148 -13.98 -31.33 -13.81
CA ASP A 148 -13.84 -30.59 -15.06
C ASP A 148 -12.39 -30.20 -15.38
N TYR A 149 -11.52 -30.15 -14.36
CA TYR A 149 -10.16 -29.60 -14.44
C TYR A 149 -9.08 -30.65 -14.62
N VAL A 150 -9.45 -31.93 -14.72
CA VAL A 150 -8.52 -33.05 -14.68
C VAL A 150 -8.68 -33.97 -15.89
N TRP A 151 -7.56 -34.45 -16.42
CA TRP A 151 -7.50 -35.69 -17.17
C TRP A 151 -7.01 -36.81 -16.24
N LEU A 152 -7.82 -37.85 -16.03
CA LEU A 152 -7.38 -39.02 -15.27
C LEU A 152 -6.26 -39.73 -16.04
N SER A 153 -5.10 -39.89 -15.41
CA SER A 153 -4.01 -40.66 -16.01
C SER A 153 -4.33 -42.15 -15.79
N SER A 154 -4.67 -42.86 -16.87
CA SER A 154 -4.64 -44.32 -16.83
C SER A 154 -3.18 -44.73 -16.74
N SER A 155 -2.80 -45.29 -15.59
CA SER A 155 -1.54 -45.97 -15.33
C SER A 155 -0.77 -46.42 -16.58
N GLY A 156 0.40 -45.82 -16.82
CA GLY A 156 1.54 -46.48 -17.48
C GLY A 156 1.40 -47.00 -18.91
N VAL A 157 0.50 -46.49 -19.76
CA VAL A 157 0.41 -46.94 -21.17
C VAL A 157 0.73 -45.81 -22.15
N THR A 158 1.86 -45.97 -22.84
CA THR A 158 2.34 -45.11 -23.92
C THR A 158 1.33 -45.01 -25.07
N GLY A 159 0.89 -43.78 -25.35
CA GLY A 159 0.70 -43.18 -26.68
C GLY A 159 -0.37 -43.71 -27.65
N PHE A 160 -0.69 -45.01 -27.67
CA PHE A 160 -1.49 -45.60 -28.74
C PHE A 160 -2.84 -46.16 -28.30
N LEU A 161 -3.03 -46.51 -27.02
CA LEU A 161 -4.26 -47.14 -26.52
C LEU A 161 -5.27 -46.15 -25.90
N THR A 162 -4.88 -44.90 -25.61
CA THR A 162 -5.79 -43.86 -25.10
C THR A 162 -6.90 -43.48 -26.07
N GLY A 163 -6.63 -43.55 -27.38
CA GLY A 163 -7.65 -43.33 -28.42
C GLY A 163 -8.69 -44.46 -28.46
N ILE A 164 -8.24 -45.71 -28.33
CA ILE A 164 -9.11 -46.89 -28.39
C ILE A 164 -9.97 -47.02 -27.12
N TYR A 165 -9.42 -46.70 -25.95
CA TYR A 165 -10.18 -46.70 -24.69
C TYR A 165 -11.23 -45.58 -24.64
N ARG A 166 -10.99 -44.42 -25.26
CA ARG A 166 -12.01 -43.34 -25.38
C ARG A 166 -13.17 -43.75 -26.27
N SER A 167 -12.91 -44.39 -27.40
CA SER A 167 -13.95 -44.84 -28.34
C SER A 167 -14.80 -45.98 -27.79
N ALA A 168 -14.23 -46.90 -27.01
CA ALA A 168 -14.97 -48.00 -26.41
C ALA A 168 -15.86 -47.58 -25.22
N LYS A 169 -15.49 -46.53 -24.47
CA LYS A 169 -16.25 -46.07 -23.29
C LYS A 169 -17.44 -45.16 -23.63
N GLY A 170 -17.38 -44.43 -24.75
CA GLY A 170 -18.51 -43.63 -25.25
C GLY A 170 -19.72 -44.47 -25.68
N VAL A 171 -19.53 -45.78 -25.92
CA VAL A 171 -20.58 -46.71 -26.34
C VAL A 171 -21.31 -47.35 -25.14
N LEU A 172 -20.77 -47.29 -23.92
CA LEU A 172 -21.29 -48.04 -22.75
C LEU A 172 -21.97 -47.19 -21.65
N GLY A 173 -22.25 -45.91 -21.88
CA GLY A 173 -23.18 -45.15 -21.02
C GLY A 173 -22.75 -44.93 -19.56
N TYR A 174 -21.46 -44.97 -19.23
CA TYR A 174 -20.97 -44.56 -17.91
C TYR A 174 -20.89 -43.03 -17.84
N GLY A 175 -21.51 -42.43 -16.82
CA GLY A 175 -21.52 -40.98 -16.56
C GLY A 175 -20.12 -40.37 -16.36
N PRO A 176 -20.01 -39.03 -16.22
CA PRO A 176 -18.73 -38.32 -16.13
C PRO A 176 -17.89 -38.89 -14.99
N GLN A 177 -16.61 -39.13 -15.28
CA GLN A 177 -15.65 -39.74 -14.35
C GLN A 177 -15.51 -38.88 -13.08
N SER A 178 -15.96 -39.40 -11.94
CA SER A 178 -15.71 -38.82 -10.62
C SER A 178 -14.24 -39.00 -10.24
N ILE A 179 -13.58 -37.92 -9.82
CA ILE A 179 -12.27 -37.95 -9.19
C ILE A 179 -12.37 -38.73 -7.86
N GLU A 180 -11.31 -39.43 -7.44
CA GLU A 180 -11.25 -40.05 -6.10
C GLU A 180 -11.24 -38.95 -5.01
N ASP A 181 -11.94 -39.14 -3.89
CA ASP A 181 -12.02 -38.13 -2.82
C ASP A 181 -10.63 -37.65 -2.33
N GLU A 182 -9.62 -38.53 -2.36
CA GLU A 182 -8.24 -38.22 -2.01
C GLU A 182 -7.58 -37.26 -3.01
N ASP A 183 -7.78 -37.49 -4.31
CA ASP A 183 -7.28 -36.62 -5.38
C ASP A 183 -7.97 -35.25 -5.31
N GLU A 184 -9.28 -35.21 -5.01
CA GLU A 184 -10.01 -33.95 -4.84
C GLU A 184 -9.49 -33.14 -3.64
N ALA A 185 -9.28 -33.80 -2.50
CA ALA A 185 -8.71 -33.18 -1.31
C ALA A 185 -7.29 -32.66 -1.57
N GLN A 186 -6.49 -33.40 -2.35
CA GLN A 186 -5.14 -32.99 -2.74
C GLN A 186 -5.15 -31.74 -3.63
N ILE A 187 -6.02 -31.66 -4.64
CA ILE A 187 -6.18 -30.46 -5.49
C ILE A 187 -6.63 -29.27 -4.63
N ARG A 188 -7.60 -29.46 -3.73
CA ARG A 188 -8.09 -28.40 -2.84
C ARG A 188 -6.99 -27.87 -1.92
N SER A 189 -6.19 -28.77 -1.37
CA SER A 189 -5.02 -28.43 -0.53
C SER A 189 -3.99 -27.62 -1.34
N PHE A 190 -3.70 -28.06 -2.56
CA PHE A 190 -2.80 -27.34 -3.47
C PHE A 190 -3.29 -25.93 -3.80
N VAL A 191 -4.56 -25.78 -4.20
CA VAL A 191 -5.19 -24.47 -4.49
C VAL A 191 -5.10 -23.54 -3.27
N THR A 192 -5.34 -24.07 -2.08
CA THR A 192 -5.26 -23.31 -0.82
C THR A 192 -3.84 -22.87 -0.50
N ASP A 193 -2.84 -23.73 -0.71
CA ASP A 193 -1.43 -23.38 -0.49
C ASP A 193 -0.96 -22.31 -1.48
N VAL A 194 -1.27 -22.46 -2.77
CA VAL A 194 -0.91 -21.44 -3.78
C VAL A 194 -1.53 -20.10 -3.41
N ALA A 195 -2.80 -20.07 -3.03
CA ALA A 195 -3.48 -18.85 -2.59
C ALA A 195 -2.75 -18.19 -1.40
N LEU A 196 -2.38 -18.97 -0.38
CA LEU A 196 -1.67 -18.46 0.80
C LEU A 196 -0.31 -17.86 0.44
N GLN A 197 0.45 -18.53 -0.42
CA GLN A 197 1.76 -18.05 -0.84
C GLN A 197 1.63 -16.78 -1.69
N THR A 198 0.64 -16.70 -2.58
CA THR A 198 0.38 -15.49 -3.35
C THR A 198 -0.07 -14.31 -2.48
N ASP A 199 -0.87 -14.54 -1.43
CA ASP A 199 -1.21 -13.51 -0.44
C ASP A 199 0.08 -12.93 0.19
N THR A 200 1.04 -13.78 0.57
CA THR A 200 2.35 -13.34 1.11
C THR A 200 3.17 -12.58 0.06
N MET A 201 3.20 -13.04 -1.20
CA MET A 201 3.92 -12.35 -2.27
C MET A 201 3.38 -10.94 -2.51
N ILE A 202 2.05 -10.77 -2.50
CA ILE A 202 1.41 -9.45 -2.70
C ILE A 202 1.82 -8.47 -1.60
N LEU A 203 1.88 -8.92 -0.34
CA LEU A 203 2.34 -8.10 0.77
C LEU A 203 3.80 -7.66 0.61
N LEU A 204 4.64 -8.52 0.03
CA LEU A 204 6.05 -8.22 -0.23
C LEU A 204 6.28 -7.22 -1.38
N PHE A 205 5.27 -6.96 -2.22
CA PHE A 205 5.36 -5.92 -3.25
C PHE A 205 5.39 -4.50 -2.69
N ASP A 206 4.97 -4.29 -1.42
CA ASP A 206 4.99 -2.98 -0.75
C ASP A 206 4.30 -1.88 -1.59
N ILE A 207 3.18 -2.25 -2.22
CA ILE A 207 2.37 -1.41 -3.12
C ILE A 207 2.02 -0.05 -2.51
N PRO A 208 1.69 0.08 -1.21
CA PRO A 208 1.47 1.39 -0.60
C PRO A 208 2.66 2.34 -0.75
N LYS A 209 3.89 1.83 -0.81
CA LYS A 209 5.09 2.65 -0.96
C LYS A 209 5.54 2.84 -2.40
N THR A 210 5.44 1.81 -3.25
CA THR A 210 6.00 1.81 -4.62
C THR A 210 4.97 2.06 -5.71
N GLY A 211 3.69 1.95 -5.39
CA GLY A 211 2.61 1.91 -6.36
C GLY A 211 2.50 0.53 -7.01
N TYR A 212 1.39 0.32 -7.72
CA TYR A 212 1.13 -0.90 -8.46
C TYR A 212 1.92 -0.89 -9.78
N ASN A 213 2.34 -2.08 -10.20
CA ASN A 213 2.95 -2.32 -11.49
C ASN A 213 2.32 -3.56 -12.12
N ILE A 214 2.03 -3.51 -13.42
CA ILE A 214 1.48 -4.66 -14.16
C ILE A 214 2.38 -5.91 -14.06
N SER A 215 3.69 -5.73 -13.84
CA SER A 215 4.61 -6.84 -13.61
C SER A 215 4.32 -7.64 -12.34
N TYR A 216 3.56 -7.12 -11.38
CA TYR A 216 3.11 -7.88 -10.21
C TYR A 216 2.15 -9.00 -10.63
N ILE A 217 1.28 -8.75 -11.61
CA ILE A 217 0.40 -9.77 -12.17
C ILE A 217 1.20 -10.81 -12.96
N GLN A 218 2.20 -10.37 -13.73
CA GLN A 218 3.13 -11.28 -14.43
C GLN A 218 3.88 -12.20 -13.45
N GLN A 219 4.30 -11.66 -12.30
CA GLN A 219 4.95 -12.43 -11.23
C GLN A 219 4.03 -13.46 -10.61
N LEU A 220 2.76 -13.10 -10.33
CA LEU A 220 1.77 -14.05 -9.82
C LEU A 220 1.53 -15.18 -10.83
N ILE A 221 1.36 -14.85 -12.12
CA ILE A 221 1.17 -15.83 -13.20
C ILE A 221 2.37 -16.78 -13.28
N GLY A 222 3.59 -16.25 -13.31
CA GLY A 222 4.82 -17.04 -13.36
C GLY A 222 4.96 -17.98 -12.16
N TYR A 223 4.69 -17.47 -10.95
CA TYR A 223 4.70 -18.27 -9.73
C TYR A 223 3.66 -19.41 -9.78
N ILE A 224 2.41 -19.11 -10.15
CA ILE A 224 1.34 -20.10 -10.24
C ILE A 224 1.71 -21.17 -11.28
N LYS A 225 2.25 -20.78 -12.44
CA LYS A 225 2.65 -21.70 -13.50
C LYS A 225 3.72 -22.68 -13.01
N ARG A 226 4.73 -22.18 -12.30
CA ARG A 226 5.77 -23.01 -11.68
C ARG A 226 5.17 -23.98 -10.65
N ARG A 227 4.33 -23.48 -9.74
CA ARG A 227 3.69 -24.32 -8.71
C ARG A 227 2.80 -25.42 -9.30
N VAL A 228 2.06 -25.13 -10.38
CA VAL A 228 1.24 -26.13 -11.08
C VAL A 228 2.13 -27.22 -11.70
N THR A 229 3.25 -26.82 -12.31
CA THR A 229 4.21 -27.77 -12.92
C THR A 229 4.83 -28.68 -11.84
N GLU A 230 5.37 -28.08 -10.76
CA GLU A 230 5.95 -28.82 -9.63
C GLU A 230 4.95 -29.79 -8.97
N HIS A 231 3.67 -29.41 -8.91
CA HIS A 231 2.61 -30.27 -8.35
C HIS A 231 2.37 -31.51 -9.20
N GLN A 232 2.41 -31.36 -10.53
CA GLN A 232 2.23 -32.48 -11.46
C GLN A 232 3.42 -33.45 -11.48
N GLU A 233 4.62 -32.97 -11.16
CA GLU A 233 5.84 -33.81 -11.07
C GLU A 233 5.84 -34.73 -9.83
N ARG A 234 5.03 -34.45 -8.80
CA ARG A 234 4.99 -35.20 -7.52
C ARG A 234 4.22 -36.53 -7.56
N GLN A 235 4.16 -37.19 -8.72
CA GLN A 235 3.45 -38.47 -8.93
C GLN A 235 1.95 -38.45 -8.57
N VAL A 236 1.24 -37.40 -8.97
CA VAL A 236 -0.24 -37.34 -8.84
C VAL A 236 -0.91 -38.24 -9.89
N LYS A 237 -2.10 -38.79 -9.58
CA LYS A 237 -2.85 -39.70 -10.49
C LYS A 237 -3.56 -38.98 -11.64
N TYR A 238 -3.44 -37.66 -11.71
CA TYR A 238 -4.17 -36.80 -12.63
C TYR A 238 -3.28 -35.78 -13.32
N VAL A 239 -3.73 -35.32 -14.49
CA VAL A 239 -3.11 -34.20 -15.22
C VAL A 239 -4.07 -33.03 -15.20
N LEU A 240 -3.61 -31.88 -14.72
CA LEU A 240 -4.40 -30.65 -14.69
C LEU A 240 -4.53 -30.07 -16.10
N LYS A 241 -5.74 -29.67 -16.48
CA LYS A 241 -6.00 -29.02 -17.77
C LYS A 241 -5.57 -27.55 -17.73
N ASN A 242 -5.38 -26.93 -18.90
CA ASN A 242 -5.02 -25.51 -18.97
C ASN A 242 -6.11 -24.60 -18.35
N GLU A 243 -7.38 -25.02 -18.42
CA GLU A 243 -8.51 -24.35 -17.78
C GLU A 243 -8.32 -24.23 -16.27
N PHE A 244 -7.69 -25.21 -15.62
CA PHE A 244 -7.39 -25.14 -14.18
C PHE A 244 -6.42 -24.00 -13.89
N PHE A 245 -5.35 -23.90 -14.68
CA PHE A 245 -4.36 -22.84 -14.54
C PHE A 245 -5.00 -21.46 -14.75
N MET A 246 -5.79 -21.30 -15.81
CA MET A 246 -6.47 -20.04 -16.12
C MET A 246 -7.46 -19.63 -15.01
N ASP A 247 -8.31 -20.56 -14.56
CA ASP A 247 -9.29 -20.30 -13.52
C ASP A 247 -8.61 -20.07 -12.15
N LEU A 248 -7.48 -20.72 -11.86
CA LEU A 248 -6.68 -20.47 -10.66
C LEU A 248 -6.06 -19.06 -10.66
N VAL A 249 -5.42 -18.67 -11.76
CA VAL A 249 -4.85 -17.32 -11.94
C VAL A 249 -5.92 -16.27 -11.79
N TYR A 250 -7.06 -16.45 -12.46
CA TYR A 250 -8.21 -15.55 -12.37
C TYR A 250 -8.68 -15.38 -10.93
N SER A 251 -8.90 -16.49 -10.22
CA SER A 251 -9.45 -16.48 -8.87
C SER A 251 -8.50 -15.81 -7.87
N ILE A 252 -7.20 -16.05 -8.00
CA ILE A 252 -6.18 -15.40 -7.16
C ILE A 252 -6.15 -13.89 -7.43
N CYS A 253 -6.13 -13.47 -8.69
CA CYS A 253 -6.10 -12.04 -9.04
C CYS A 253 -7.39 -11.33 -8.63
N LYS A 254 -8.56 -11.96 -8.84
CA LYS A 254 -9.87 -11.44 -8.41
C LYS A 254 -9.91 -11.24 -6.90
N ARG A 255 -9.46 -12.23 -6.14
CA ARG A 255 -9.36 -12.17 -4.68
C ARG A 255 -8.41 -11.07 -4.20
N ALA A 256 -7.25 -10.94 -4.84
CA ALA A 256 -6.24 -9.93 -4.55
C ALA A 256 -6.64 -8.51 -4.98
N SER A 257 -7.56 -8.38 -5.94
CA SER A 257 -7.90 -7.13 -6.61
C SER A 257 -8.23 -6.01 -5.64
N LYS A 258 -9.06 -6.30 -4.62
CA LYS A 258 -9.42 -5.30 -3.62
C LYS A 258 -8.21 -4.81 -2.82
N LEU A 259 -7.39 -5.74 -2.30
CA LEU A 259 -6.19 -5.40 -1.53
C LEU A 259 -5.23 -4.54 -2.36
N ILE A 260 -4.92 -4.97 -3.59
CA ILE A 260 -4.00 -4.26 -4.47
C ILE A 260 -4.55 -2.87 -4.84
N THR A 261 -5.86 -2.77 -5.10
CA THR A 261 -6.51 -1.49 -5.43
C THR A 261 -6.51 -0.54 -4.25
N ASP A 262 -6.83 -1.03 -3.05
CA ASP A 262 -6.80 -0.24 -1.81
C ASP A 262 -5.38 0.24 -1.49
N ASP A 263 -4.38 -0.65 -1.60
CA ASP A 263 -2.97 -0.30 -1.40
C ASP A 263 -2.46 0.71 -2.42
N HIS A 264 -2.83 0.55 -3.70
CA HIS A 264 -2.47 1.50 -4.74
C HIS A 264 -3.18 2.85 -4.55
N LYS A 265 -4.42 2.84 -4.05
CA LYS A 265 -5.13 4.07 -3.68
C LYS A 265 -4.38 4.82 -2.58
N MET A 266 -3.87 4.12 -1.55
CA MET A 266 -3.01 4.75 -0.53
C MET A 266 -1.77 5.39 -1.17
N PHE A 267 -1.10 4.67 -2.07
CA PHE A 267 0.04 5.22 -2.81
C PHE A 267 -0.33 6.48 -3.61
N ARG A 268 -1.47 6.50 -4.31
CA ARG A 268 -1.96 7.68 -5.04
C ARG A 268 -2.27 8.84 -4.10
N GLU A 269 -2.95 8.59 -2.98
CA GLU A 269 -3.30 9.65 -2.03
C GLU A 269 -2.08 10.38 -1.43
N GLU A 270 -0.93 9.70 -1.37
CA GLU A 270 0.35 10.24 -0.90
C GLU A 270 1.22 10.83 -2.01
N ASN A 271 1.12 10.30 -3.24
CA ASN A 271 2.09 10.57 -4.31
C ASN A 271 1.52 11.24 -5.54
N ASP A 272 0.20 11.25 -5.72
CA ASP A 272 -0.46 11.95 -6.81
C ASP A 272 -0.28 13.47 -6.61
N PRO A 273 0.37 14.17 -7.54
CA PRO A 273 0.66 15.60 -7.39
C PRO A 273 -0.60 16.44 -7.24
N PHE A 274 -1.68 16.07 -7.94
CA PHE A 274 -2.94 16.79 -7.89
C PHE A 274 -3.62 16.59 -6.54
N LEU A 275 -3.84 15.35 -6.09
CA LEU A 275 -4.47 15.05 -4.81
C LEU A 275 -3.68 15.62 -3.64
N TYR A 276 -2.35 15.53 -3.69
CA TYR A 276 -1.46 16.07 -2.68
C TYR A 276 -1.63 17.60 -2.54
N ILE A 277 -1.58 18.33 -3.65
CA ILE A 277 -1.66 19.79 -3.63
C ILE A 277 -3.08 20.25 -3.29
N GLU A 278 -4.12 19.62 -3.85
CA GLU A 278 -5.53 19.91 -3.54
C GLU A 278 -5.79 19.88 -2.03
N LYS A 279 -5.26 18.88 -1.31
CA LYS A 279 -5.35 18.76 0.16
C LYS A 279 -4.76 19.98 0.88
N LYS A 280 -3.74 20.62 0.30
CA LYS A 280 -3.03 21.77 0.86
C LYS A 280 -3.71 23.12 0.58
N LYS A 281 -4.72 23.19 -0.30
CA LYS A 281 -5.38 24.46 -0.69
C LYS A 281 -5.79 25.33 0.49
N LYS A 282 -6.40 24.72 1.51
CA LYS A 282 -6.84 25.43 2.73
C LYS A 282 -5.66 26.00 3.54
N GLU A 283 -4.55 25.28 3.59
CA GLU A 283 -3.34 25.71 4.31
C GLU A 283 -2.70 26.91 3.61
N TYR A 284 -2.53 26.84 2.28
CA TYR A 284 -2.01 27.96 1.50
C TYR A 284 -2.93 29.18 1.50
N TYR A 285 -4.25 28.98 1.51
CA TYR A 285 -5.19 30.09 1.65
C TYR A 285 -5.04 30.79 3.01
N SER A 286 -4.81 30.04 4.11
CA SER A 286 -4.52 30.61 5.44
C SER A 286 -3.24 31.46 5.40
N ILE A 287 -2.16 30.93 4.80
CA ILE A 287 -0.89 31.63 4.66
C ILE A 287 -1.07 32.94 3.85
N PHE A 288 -1.77 32.87 2.73
CA PHE A 288 -2.12 34.03 1.90
C PHE A 288 -2.88 35.11 2.70
N GLN A 289 -3.89 34.72 3.47
CA GLN A 289 -4.64 35.65 4.31
C GLN A 289 -3.75 36.31 5.38
N LYS A 290 -2.83 35.57 6.00
CA LYS A 290 -1.93 36.13 7.00
C LYS A 290 -0.93 37.12 6.41
N HIS A 291 -0.40 36.84 5.21
CA HIS A 291 0.42 37.81 4.48
C HIS A 291 -0.35 39.10 4.18
N LEU A 292 -1.61 39.01 3.76
CA LEU A 292 -2.47 40.18 3.53
C LEU A 292 -2.63 41.02 4.80
N HIS A 293 -2.85 40.37 5.95
CA HIS A 293 -3.01 41.04 7.25
C HIS A 293 -1.68 41.50 7.88
N GLY A 294 -0.55 41.37 7.18
CA GLY A 294 0.74 41.86 7.65
C GLY A 294 1.37 41.02 8.76
N ALA A 295 1.06 39.72 8.84
CA ALA A 295 1.74 38.83 9.77
C ALA A 295 3.25 38.81 9.51
N THR A 296 4.05 38.71 10.58
CA THR A 296 5.52 38.67 10.48
C THR A 296 5.99 37.37 9.84
N SER A 297 7.15 37.38 9.18
CA SER A 297 7.76 36.18 8.59
C SER A 297 7.91 35.04 9.60
N ALA A 298 8.26 35.35 10.86
CA ALA A 298 8.33 34.37 11.94
C ALA A 298 6.96 33.74 12.28
N ALA A 299 5.88 34.53 12.27
CA ALA A 299 4.52 34.04 12.54
C ALA A 299 4.05 33.05 11.47
N ILE A 300 4.36 33.34 10.22
CA ILE A 300 4.01 32.50 9.07
C ILE A 300 4.87 31.25 9.05
N PHE A 301 6.18 31.39 9.29
CA PHE A 301 7.10 30.26 9.36
C PHE A 301 6.73 29.27 10.48
N GLY A 302 6.35 29.76 11.66
CA GLY A 302 5.87 28.89 12.74
C GLY A 302 4.56 28.16 12.39
N GLU A 303 3.65 28.77 11.61
CA GLU A 303 2.47 28.08 11.11
C GLU A 303 2.84 26.97 10.12
N ILE A 304 3.79 27.21 9.20
CA ILE A 304 4.27 26.18 8.27
C ILE A 304 4.83 24.98 9.04
N ILE A 305 5.66 25.22 10.06
CA ILE A 305 6.18 24.16 10.95
C ILE A 305 5.02 23.39 11.59
N CYS A 306 4.01 24.09 12.14
CA CYS A 306 2.85 23.44 12.75
C CYS A 306 2.06 22.60 11.74
N GLN A 307 1.90 23.04 10.49
CA GLN A 307 1.24 22.25 9.44
C GLN A 307 2.05 21.01 9.08
N LYS A 308 3.38 21.12 8.93
CA LYS A 308 4.26 19.97 8.68
C LYS A 308 4.23 18.97 9.85
N LEU A 309 4.23 19.45 11.09
CA LEU A 309 4.11 18.61 12.28
C LEU A 309 2.77 17.88 12.37
N LYS A 310 1.68 18.45 11.86
CA LYS A 310 0.33 17.88 11.97
C LYS A 310 0.26 16.46 11.41
N GLU A 311 0.90 16.22 10.27
CA GLU A 311 0.94 14.91 9.62
C GLU A 311 1.75 13.90 10.45
N SER A 312 2.97 14.26 10.85
CA SER A 312 3.82 13.43 11.71
C SER A 312 3.19 13.12 13.07
N ILE A 313 2.50 14.09 13.68
CA ILE A 313 1.72 13.91 14.92
C ILE A 313 0.60 12.90 14.69
N THR A 314 -0.14 13.05 13.59
CA THR A 314 -1.27 12.18 13.24
C THR A 314 -0.82 10.74 13.07
N GLN A 315 0.24 10.50 12.27
CA GLN A 315 0.81 9.17 12.07
C GLN A 315 1.32 8.56 13.39
N SER A 316 2.07 9.33 14.17
CA SER A 316 2.62 8.86 15.45
C SER A 316 1.53 8.56 16.47
N LEU A 317 0.45 9.36 16.47
CA LEU A 317 -0.73 9.15 17.30
C LEU A 317 -1.45 7.86 16.92
N TYR A 318 -1.76 7.66 15.63
CA TYR A 318 -2.42 6.43 15.17
C TYR A 318 -1.58 5.19 15.48
N LYS A 319 -0.27 5.21 15.22
CA LYS A 319 0.61 4.09 15.54
C LYS A 319 0.65 3.78 17.04
N LYS A 320 0.56 4.81 17.89
CA LYS A 320 0.50 4.61 19.34
C LYS A 320 -0.85 4.06 19.78
N ILE A 321 -1.95 4.66 19.33
CA ILE A 321 -3.30 4.24 19.68
C ILE A 321 -3.60 2.83 19.16
N ALA A 322 -3.14 2.47 17.96
CA ALA A 322 -3.26 1.11 17.45
C ALA A 322 -2.63 0.10 18.42
N ARG A 323 -1.40 0.35 18.88
CA ARG A 323 -0.73 -0.50 19.90
C ARG A 323 -1.51 -0.55 21.21
N ASP A 324 -1.85 0.62 21.77
CA ASP A 324 -2.60 0.73 23.04
C ASP A 324 -3.98 0.05 22.98
N LEU A 325 -4.60 -0.03 21.79
CA LEU A 325 -5.89 -0.69 21.56
C LEU A 325 -5.72 -2.17 21.28
N THR A 326 -4.68 -2.60 20.58
CA THR A 326 -4.39 -4.02 20.38
C THR A 326 -4.23 -4.72 21.73
N ASP A 327 -3.44 -4.15 22.64
CA ASP A 327 -3.26 -4.71 24.00
C ASP A 327 -4.58 -4.77 24.78
N GLU A 328 -5.42 -3.73 24.65
CA GLU A 328 -6.72 -3.67 25.30
C GLU A 328 -7.68 -4.73 24.75
N ILE A 329 -7.78 -4.85 23.43
CA ILE A 329 -8.64 -5.83 22.75
C ILE A 329 -8.20 -7.24 23.14
N MET A 330 -6.91 -7.54 23.09
CA MET A 330 -6.38 -8.85 23.46
C MET A 330 -6.66 -9.19 24.95
N THR A 331 -6.89 -8.20 25.79
CA THR A 331 -7.17 -8.38 27.22
C THR A 331 -8.66 -8.45 27.56
N ASN A 332 -9.49 -7.67 26.85
CA ASN A 332 -10.88 -7.38 27.25
C ASN A 332 -11.94 -7.87 26.24
N CYS A 333 -11.55 -8.18 25.00
CA CYS A 333 -12.47 -8.68 23.99
C CYS A 333 -12.58 -10.20 24.11
N GLU A 334 -13.65 -10.72 24.71
CA GLU A 334 -13.81 -12.16 24.98
C GLU A 334 -13.66 -13.04 23.74
N SER A 335 -14.16 -12.60 22.58
CA SER A 335 -14.07 -13.32 21.31
C SER A 335 -12.65 -13.43 20.75
N LEU A 336 -11.77 -12.47 21.09
CA LEU A 336 -10.39 -12.38 20.60
C LEU A 336 -9.33 -12.69 21.67
N LYS A 337 -9.73 -12.76 22.94
CA LYS A 337 -8.85 -13.03 24.07
C LYS A 337 -8.52 -14.51 24.16
N GLY A 338 -7.22 -14.82 24.21
CA GLY A 338 -6.71 -16.16 24.45
C GLY A 338 -6.10 -16.80 23.21
N ASN A 339 -6.31 -18.10 23.03
CA ASN A 339 -5.68 -18.89 21.98
C ASN A 339 -6.66 -19.21 20.84
N ARG A 340 -6.12 -19.79 19.75
CA ARG A 340 -6.86 -20.13 18.54
C ARG A 340 -8.13 -20.94 18.81
N SER A 341 -8.08 -21.94 19.70
CA SER A 341 -9.23 -22.81 19.98
C SER A 341 -10.39 -22.07 20.66
N LYS A 342 -10.11 -21.07 21.50
CA LYS A 342 -11.15 -20.19 22.05
C LYS A 342 -11.82 -19.36 20.96
N MET A 343 -11.03 -18.74 20.09
CA MET A 343 -11.55 -17.97 18.96
C MET A 343 -12.40 -18.86 18.04
N GLU A 344 -11.96 -20.10 17.78
CA GLU A 344 -12.70 -21.09 17.00
C GLU A 344 -14.07 -21.41 17.61
N LYS A 345 -14.13 -21.58 18.93
CA LYS A 345 -15.40 -21.74 19.65
C LYS A 345 -16.34 -20.55 19.45
N HIS A 346 -15.82 -19.32 19.49
CA HIS A 346 -16.62 -18.12 19.23
C HIS A 346 -17.10 -18.06 17.78
N ILE A 347 -16.24 -18.37 16.82
CA ILE A 347 -16.59 -18.47 15.40
C ILE A 347 -17.74 -19.46 15.20
N LEU A 348 -17.60 -20.69 15.69
CA LEU A 348 -18.62 -21.73 15.54
C LEU A 348 -19.93 -21.35 16.22
N LYS A 349 -19.86 -20.72 17.40
CA LYS A 349 -21.04 -20.19 18.09
C LYS A 349 -21.75 -19.12 17.22
N THR A 350 -21.02 -18.14 16.71
CA THR A 350 -21.59 -17.09 15.84
C THR A 350 -22.15 -17.65 14.54
N LEU A 351 -21.50 -18.67 13.95
CA LEU A 351 -22.01 -19.35 12.77
C LEU A 351 -23.31 -20.10 13.05
N ALA A 352 -23.39 -20.79 14.21
CA ALA A 352 -24.62 -21.46 14.66
C ALA A 352 -25.75 -20.45 14.87
N GLU A 353 -25.48 -19.34 15.56
CA GLU A 353 -26.47 -18.28 15.83
C GLU A 353 -26.98 -17.58 14.56
N LYS A 354 -26.15 -17.50 13.51
CA LYS A 354 -26.54 -16.90 12.22
C LYS A 354 -27.30 -17.86 11.30
N GLU A 355 -27.32 -19.16 11.61
CA GLU A 355 -27.95 -20.23 10.82
C GLU A 355 -27.60 -20.18 9.31
N ASN A 356 -26.39 -19.71 8.97
CA ASN A 356 -25.96 -19.53 7.59
C ASN A 356 -25.07 -20.70 7.15
N PHE A 357 -25.67 -21.64 6.42
CA PHE A 357 -24.99 -22.82 5.91
C PHE A 357 -23.81 -22.48 4.97
N SER A 358 -23.95 -21.45 4.14
CA SER A 358 -22.86 -21.02 3.25
C SER A 358 -21.64 -20.57 4.06
N ALA A 359 -21.85 -19.79 5.12
CA ALA A 359 -20.76 -19.33 5.97
C ALA A 359 -20.08 -20.47 6.73
N TYR A 360 -20.83 -21.53 7.09
CA TYR A 360 -20.28 -22.77 7.63
C TYR A 360 -19.39 -23.49 6.61
N MET A 361 -19.84 -23.60 5.36
CA MET A 361 -19.04 -24.21 4.29
C MET A 361 -17.78 -23.39 4.00
N ASP A 362 -17.88 -22.06 4.02
CA ASP A 362 -16.72 -21.17 3.88
C ASP A 362 -15.72 -21.35 5.03
N TYR A 363 -16.21 -21.53 6.26
CA TYR A 363 -15.35 -21.80 7.41
C TYR A 363 -14.59 -23.14 7.27
N ILE A 364 -15.27 -24.20 6.83
CA ILE A 364 -14.68 -25.54 6.67
C ILE A 364 -13.65 -25.54 5.54
N ASN A 365 -13.99 -24.93 4.41
CA ASN A 365 -13.13 -24.95 3.23
C ASN A 365 -12.01 -23.90 3.29
N TYR A 366 -12.26 -22.75 3.93
CA TYR A 366 -11.36 -21.58 3.98
C TYR A 366 -11.20 -21.02 5.40
N PRO A 367 -10.74 -21.82 6.37
CA PRO A 367 -10.71 -21.42 7.77
C PRO A 367 -9.86 -20.16 7.99
N ARG A 368 -8.70 -20.01 7.33
CA ARG A 368 -7.86 -18.82 7.50
C ARG A 368 -8.58 -17.52 7.14
N ASP A 369 -9.40 -17.51 6.09
CA ASP A 369 -10.11 -16.32 5.63
C ASP A 369 -11.29 -15.99 6.51
N HIS A 370 -11.98 -17.03 7.00
CA HIS A 370 -13.02 -16.86 7.99
C HIS A 370 -12.44 -16.26 9.28
N PHE A 371 -11.28 -16.75 9.76
CA PHE A 371 -10.60 -16.17 10.92
C PHE A 371 -10.19 -14.71 10.67
N LYS A 372 -9.60 -14.37 9.51
CA LYS A 372 -9.27 -12.97 9.15
C LYS A 372 -10.50 -12.07 9.20
N SER A 373 -11.60 -12.51 8.59
CA SER A 373 -12.86 -11.74 8.55
C SER A 373 -13.47 -11.59 9.94
N PHE A 374 -13.51 -12.67 10.72
CA PHE A 374 -13.99 -12.63 12.09
C PHE A 374 -13.19 -11.65 12.96
N ILE A 375 -11.86 -11.71 12.93
CA ILE A 375 -11.00 -10.77 13.68
C ILE A 375 -11.28 -9.32 13.27
N ARG A 376 -11.36 -9.05 11.96
CA ARG A 376 -11.64 -7.70 11.46
C ARG A 376 -12.98 -7.18 11.99
N ASP A 377 -14.02 -8.01 11.92
CA ASP A 377 -15.37 -7.60 12.29
C ASP A 377 -15.50 -7.40 13.82
N GLU A 378 -14.91 -8.29 14.62
CA GLU A 378 -14.83 -8.16 16.09
C GLU A 378 -14.03 -6.93 16.53
N VAL A 379 -12.87 -6.67 15.92
CA VAL A 379 -12.06 -5.47 16.19
C VAL A 379 -12.85 -4.21 15.85
N SER A 380 -13.50 -4.17 14.68
CA SER A 380 -14.32 -3.04 14.25
C SER A 380 -15.47 -2.78 15.22
N HIS A 381 -16.17 -3.85 15.63
CA HIS A 381 -17.23 -3.79 16.61
C HIS A 381 -16.73 -3.26 17.96
N TYR A 382 -15.62 -3.81 18.48
CA TYR A 382 -15.04 -3.40 19.76
C TYR A 382 -14.65 -1.91 19.75
N ILE A 383 -13.90 -1.47 18.74
CA ILE A 383 -13.46 -0.07 18.61
C ILE A 383 -14.67 0.87 18.54
N SER A 384 -15.70 0.51 17.76
CA SER A 384 -16.91 1.31 17.63
C SER A 384 -17.65 1.46 18.96
N HIS A 385 -17.79 0.39 19.73
CA HIS A 385 -18.45 0.40 21.03
C HIS A 385 -17.64 1.14 22.11
N LYS A 386 -16.31 1.04 22.06
CA LYS A 386 -15.40 1.67 23.04
C LYS A 386 -14.89 3.04 22.61
N LEU A 387 -15.43 3.59 21.51
CA LEU A 387 -14.95 4.82 20.90
C LEU A 387 -14.98 5.99 21.88
N SER A 388 -16.11 6.25 22.53
CA SER A 388 -16.29 7.35 23.49
C SER A 388 -15.62 7.12 24.84
N VAL A 389 -15.58 5.88 25.31
CA VAL A 389 -15.17 5.55 26.68
C VAL A 389 -13.68 5.27 26.81
N SER A 390 -13.03 4.71 25.78
CA SER A 390 -11.60 4.36 25.82
C SER A 390 -10.79 5.09 24.75
N VAL A 391 -11.18 4.94 23.47
CA VAL A 391 -10.38 5.41 22.33
C VAL A 391 -10.18 6.93 22.38
N TRP A 392 -11.26 7.70 22.51
CA TRP A 392 -11.21 9.17 22.53
C TRP A 392 -10.41 9.74 23.71
N PRO A 393 -10.62 9.30 24.97
CA PRO A 393 -9.79 9.73 26.09
C PRO A 393 -8.29 9.44 25.90
N LYS A 394 -7.93 8.24 25.43
CA LYS A 394 -6.53 7.86 25.13
C LYS A 394 -5.94 8.76 24.06
N MET A 395 -6.66 9.02 22.97
CA MET A 395 -6.25 9.96 21.91
C MET A 395 -5.98 11.35 22.49
N LYS A 396 -6.92 11.90 23.28
CA LYS A 396 -6.79 13.22 23.88
C LYS A 396 -5.60 13.32 24.84
N GLN A 397 -5.36 12.29 25.65
CA GLN A 397 -4.19 12.23 26.54
C GLN A 397 -2.88 12.18 25.75
N ASN A 398 -2.81 11.34 24.72
CA ASN A 398 -1.63 11.22 23.86
C ASN A 398 -1.32 12.52 23.11
N ILE A 399 -2.33 13.22 22.58
CA ILE A 399 -2.19 14.54 21.97
C ILE A 399 -1.59 15.54 22.96
N LYS A 400 -2.12 15.61 24.19
CA LYS A 400 -1.59 16.51 25.24
C LYS A 400 -0.12 16.19 25.58
N LEU A 401 0.24 14.91 25.62
CA LEU A 401 1.63 14.50 25.88
C LEU A 401 2.55 14.89 24.72
N LEU A 402 2.14 14.67 23.46
CA LEU A 402 2.89 15.09 22.28
C LEU A 402 3.08 16.61 22.25
N GLN A 403 2.01 17.37 22.53
CA GLN A 403 2.08 18.83 22.62
C GLN A 403 3.13 19.29 23.64
N LYS A 404 3.17 18.69 24.84
CA LYS A 404 4.18 18.99 25.87
C LYS A 404 5.60 18.68 25.39
N LYS A 405 5.80 17.55 24.70
CA LYS A 405 7.11 17.16 24.15
C LYS A 405 7.58 18.12 23.06
N ILE A 406 6.70 18.49 22.13
CA ILE A 406 6.98 19.46 21.07
C ILE A 406 7.33 20.82 21.67
N MET A 407 6.57 21.26 22.68
CA MET A 407 6.85 22.51 23.38
C MET A 407 8.22 22.52 24.06
N LYS A 408 8.58 21.39 24.70
CA LYS A 408 9.89 21.21 25.32
C LYS A 408 11.02 21.23 24.27
N ALA A 409 10.82 20.58 23.13
CA ALA A 409 11.77 20.58 22.02
C ALA A 409 11.99 21.99 21.44
N ALA A 410 10.90 22.75 21.24
CA ALA A 410 10.96 24.14 20.76
C ALA A 410 11.71 25.05 21.74
N ASN A 411 11.44 24.93 23.04
CA ASN A 411 12.14 25.71 24.08
C ASN A 411 13.65 25.40 24.09
N LYS A 412 14.04 24.12 24.13
CA LYS A 412 15.46 23.73 24.11
C LYS A 412 16.19 24.20 22.85
N SER A 413 15.51 24.16 21.71
CA SER A 413 16.11 24.63 20.44
C SER A 413 16.32 26.14 20.45
N ASN A 414 15.40 26.88 21.08
CA ASN A 414 15.56 28.33 21.28
C ASN A 414 16.72 28.67 22.24
N GLU A 415 16.87 27.91 23.33
CA GLU A 415 18.02 28.05 24.25
C GLU A 415 19.34 27.79 23.52
N ARG A 416 19.40 26.74 22.70
CA ARG A 416 20.59 26.40 21.92
C ARG A 416 20.97 27.50 20.92
N VAL A 417 19.99 28.10 20.25
CA VAL A 417 20.20 29.23 19.34
C VAL A 417 20.72 30.46 20.09
N LYS A 418 20.15 30.78 21.26
CA LYS A 418 20.60 31.90 22.10
C LYS A 418 22.04 31.72 22.59
N VAL A 419 22.41 30.53 23.04
CA VAL A 419 23.75 30.25 23.57
C VAL A 419 24.82 30.29 22.47
N ASN A 420 24.50 29.80 21.28
CA ASN A 420 25.47 29.67 20.19
C ASN A 420 25.42 30.80 19.14
N ASN A 421 24.63 31.86 19.38
CA ASN A 421 24.32 32.89 18.38
C ASN A 421 23.92 32.29 17.02
N GLY A 422 23.12 31.21 17.07
CA GLY A 422 22.72 30.48 15.88
C GLY A 422 21.63 31.18 15.08
N ASP A 423 21.41 30.69 13.87
CA ASP A 423 20.34 31.10 12.98
C ASP A 423 19.12 30.15 13.07
N VAL A 424 18.16 30.35 12.17
CA VAL A 424 16.98 29.48 12.04
C VAL A 424 17.38 28.06 11.64
N GLY A 425 18.42 27.88 10.82
CA GLY A 425 18.93 26.56 10.45
C GLY A 425 19.37 25.75 11.67
N LEU A 426 20.13 26.37 12.58
CA LEU A 426 20.50 25.73 13.86
C LEU A 426 19.27 25.41 14.72
N TRP A 427 18.27 26.30 14.72
CA TRP A 427 17.00 26.05 15.41
C TRP A 427 16.31 24.79 14.89
N LEU A 428 16.14 24.67 13.56
CA LEU A 428 15.46 23.56 12.91
C LEU A 428 16.17 22.24 13.18
N LYS A 429 17.50 22.21 12.99
CA LYS A 429 18.33 21.03 13.26
C LYS A 429 18.24 20.57 14.71
N SER A 430 18.24 21.52 15.66
CA SER A 430 18.06 21.18 17.07
C SER A 430 16.65 20.66 17.35
N PHE A 431 15.64 21.25 16.73
CA PHE A 431 14.24 20.93 16.95
C PHE A 431 13.89 19.54 16.42
N THR A 432 14.28 19.22 15.18
CA THR A 432 14.08 17.91 14.56
C THR A 432 14.83 16.82 15.33
N LEU A 433 16.07 17.08 15.75
CA LEU A 433 16.85 16.14 16.56
C LEU A 433 16.15 15.80 17.88
N GLN A 434 15.62 16.79 18.59
CA GLN A 434 14.87 16.56 19.85
C GLN A 434 13.55 15.80 19.64
N LEU A 435 13.01 15.80 18.42
CA LEU A 435 11.76 15.12 18.07
C LEU A 435 11.95 13.75 17.41
N SER A 436 13.16 13.40 17.00
CA SER A 436 13.45 12.15 16.28
C SER A 436 12.97 10.88 16.99
N ASP A 437 13.07 10.83 18.31
CA ASP A 437 12.59 9.69 19.13
C ASP A 437 11.08 9.74 19.43
N VAL A 438 10.40 10.83 19.07
CA VAL A 438 9.00 11.12 19.43
C VAL A 438 8.08 11.06 18.22
N LEU A 439 8.54 11.57 17.08
CA LEU A 439 7.80 11.73 15.85
C LEU A 439 8.63 11.21 14.67
N ILE A 440 7.94 10.68 13.66
CA ILE A 440 8.53 10.50 12.33
C ILE A 440 8.59 11.89 11.68
N PHE A 441 9.63 12.65 12.04
CA PHE A 441 9.84 14.04 11.63
C PHE A 441 11.33 14.36 11.59
N SER A 442 11.77 14.97 10.51
CA SER A 442 13.18 15.19 10.17
C SER A 442 13.39 16.54 9.50
N GLU A 443 14.64 16.91 9.25
CA GLU A 443 14.96 18.13 8.48
C GLU A 443 14.36 18.08 7.07
N LYS A 444 14.25 16.88 6.46
CA LYS A 444 13.67 16.72 5.12
C LYS A 444 12.21 17.13 5.04
N ASP A 445 11.47 17.02 6.14
CA ASP A 445 10.06 17.44 6.20
C ASP A 445 9.90 18.97 6.20
N LEU A 446 11.02 19.68 6.41
CA LEU A 446 11.14 21.14 6.39
C LEU A 446 11.94 21.63 5.16
N ASP A 447 12.39 20.72 4.28
CA ASP A 447 13.08 21.09 3.05
C ASP A 447 12.16 21.95 2.16
N GLY A 448 12.75 22.98 1.55
CA GLY A 448 12.04 23.90 0.67
C GLY A 448 11.27 25.01 1.39
N VAL A 449 11.20 25.04 2.72
CA VAL A 449 10.62 26.19 3.43
C VAL A 449 11.66 27.32 3.49
N LYS A 450 11.46 28.38 2.71
CA LYS A 450 12.31 29.58 2.80
C LYS A 450 12.19 30.23 4.18
N HIS A 451 13.34 30.58 4.74
CA HIS A 451 13.48 31.11 6.10
C HIS A 451 14.49 32.27 6.19
N ASP A 452 14.92 32.79 5.04
CA ASP A 452 15.95 33.83 4.91
C ASP A 452 15.56 35.14 5.63
N ASP A 453 14.24 35.42 5.73
CA ASP A 453 13.69 36.61 6.38
C ASP A 453 13.22 36.34 7.84
N VAL A 454 13.56 35.19 8.44
CA VAL A 454 13.03 34.75 9.75
C VAL A 454 14.06 34.91 10.85
N ASP A 455 13.71 35.61 11.93
CA ASP A 455 14.51 35.61 13.16
C ASP A 455 14.21 34.34 13.99
N GLY A 456 15.22 33.48 14.12
CA GLY A 456 15.15 32.23 14.90
C GLY A 456 14.73 32.43 16.36
N LYS A 457 14.99 33.61 16.94
CA LYS A 457 14.62 33.95 18.32
C LYS A 457 13.11 34.13 18.50
N LEU A 458 12.38 34.41 17.42
CA LEU A 458 10.93 34.67 17.43
C LEU A 458 10.10 33.40 17.16
N ILE A 459 10.69 32.34 16.63
CA ILE A 459 9.97 31.10 16.22
C ILE A 459 9.27 30.43 17.41
N ASN A 460 9.94 30.33 18.56
CA ASN A 460 9.34 29.68 19.74
C ASN A 460 8.11 30.42 20.29
N VAL A 461 8.06 31.75 20.14
CA VAL A 461 6.89 32.55 20.55
C VAL A 461 5.69 32.24 19.66
N VAL A 462 5.95 31.93 18.40
CA VAL A 462 4.91 31.60 17.41
C VAL A 462 4.41 30.18 17.60
N ILE A 463 5.29 29.20 17.77
CA ILE A 463 4.90 27.78 17.97
C ILE A 463 4.11 27.57 19.28
N LYS A 464 4.29 28.48 20.26
CA LYS A 464 3.52 28.49 21.52
C LYS A 464 2.07 28.92 21.38
N LYS A 465 1.78 29.77 20.39
CA LYS A 465 0.43 30.27 20.11
C LYS A 465 -0.30 29.27 19.22
#